data_AF-A0AAN9B3K9-F1
#
_entry.id   AF-A0AAN9B3K9-F1
#
_cell.length_a   1.000
_cell.length_b   1.000
_cell.length_c   1.000
_cell.angle_alpha   90.00
_cell.angle_beta   90.00
_cell.angle_gamma   90.00
#
_symmetry.space_group_name_H-M   'P 1'
#
loop_
_entity.id
_entity.type
_entity.pdbx_description
1 polymer ?
#
loop_
_entity_poly.entity_id
_entity_poly.type
_entity_poly.pdbx_seq_one_letter_code
_entity_poly.pdbx_strand_id
1 'polypeptide(L)'
;MALKRCCGYTLSLHAVRGTLCLSGACFVRCVRVQCDRNFAVWDVLREEEFSPLKNADGAAKDTPTTCRNDLCALHRRYAIAAGAVFVHADGTPYTDIQSKQNGKADGQSTHDTDDTVSCEISPLISYAGEGLEEVKGVKLCPPVILELSPDSKLDIRQGSQ
;
A
#
# COMPACT_ATOMS: atom_id res chain seq x y z
N MET A 1 1.75 46.17 16.43
CA MET A 1 2.97 45.91 15.62
C MET A 1 3.81 44.91 16.39
N ALA A 2 3.70 43.62 16.06
CA ALA A 2 4.47 42.56 16.72
C ALA A 2 5.17 41.75 15.63
N LEU A 3 6.49 41.94 15.55
CA LEU A 3 7.38 41.24 14.63
C LEU A 3 7.77 39.91 15.30
N LYS A 4 7.24 38.78 14.82
CA LYS A 4 7.84 37.46 15.10
C LYS A 4 8.61 37.05 13.86
N ARG A 5 9.94 37.15 13.94
CA ARG A 5 10.89 36.59 12.99
C ARG A 5 10.97 35.08 13.23
N CYS A 6 10.64 34.30 12.21
CA CYS A 6 11.14 32.95 12.05
C CYS A 6 11.68 32.81 10.62
N CYS A 7 12.97 32.49 10.53
CA CYS A 7 13.68 31.90 9.40
C CYS A 7 13.42 32.43 7.97
N GLY A 8 14.31 33.30 7.50
CA GLY A 8 15.05 33.02 6.26
C GLY A 8 14.53 33.52 4.91
N TYR A 9 13.27 33.95 4.75
CA TYR A 9 12.82 34.57 3.49
C TYR A 9 11.99 35.82 3.73
N THR A 10 12.53 36.97 3.34
CA THR A 10 11.80 38.24 3.29
C THR A 10 10.90 38.24 2.05
N LEU A 11 9.69 37.70 2.15
CA LEU A 11 8.65 38.05 1.18
C LEU A 11 8.06 39.39 1.58
N SER A 12 8.33 40.42 0.77
CA SER A 12 7.64 41.69 0.86
C SER A 12 6.17 41.44 0.49
N LEU A 13 5.31 41.37 1.52
CA LEU A 13 3.87 41.24 1.34
C LEU A 13 3.33 42.60 0.85
N HIS A 14 3.39 42.84 -0.45
CA HIS A 14 2.43 43.75 -1.08
C HIS A 14 1.11 42.99 -1.19
N ALA A 15 0.13 43.41 -0.39
CA ALA A 15 -1.24 42.94 -0.50
C ALA A 15 -1.80 43.36 -1.87
N VAL A 16 -1.57 42.53 -2.88
CA VAL A 16 -2.26 42.59 -4.16
C VAL A 16 -3.27 41.45 -4.16
N ARG A 17 -4.55 41.83 -4.17
CA ARG A 17 -5.65 40.95 -4.53
C ARG A 17 -5.26 40.14 -5.77
N GLY A 18 -5.29 38.82 -5.67
CA GLY A 18 -5.18 37.93 -6.83
C GLY A 18 -3.94 37.04 -6.80
N THR A 19 -4.19 35.76 -6.53
CA THR A 19 -3.53 34.61 -7.16
C THR A 19 -1.99 34.63 -7.19
N LEU A 20 -1.37 34.04 -6.17
CA LEU A 20 0.03 33.61 -6.27
C LEU A 20 0.08 32.28 -7.04
N CYS A 21 0.06 32.36 -8.38
CA CYS A 21 0.33 31.24 -9.28
C CYS A 21 1.83 31.22 -9.60
N LEU A 22 2.58 30.27 -9.05
CA LEU A 22 3.84 29.82 -9.63
C LEU A 22 3.49 28.60 -10.51
N SER A 23 3.74 28.72 -11.82
CA SER A 23 3.41 27.79 -12.93
C SER A 23 1.94 27.56 -13.32
N GLY A 24 0.97 28.25 -12.71
CA GLY A 24 -0.45 28.15 -13.11
C GLY A 24 -1.16 26.88 -12.62
N ALA A 25 -0.51 26.07 -11.79
CA ALA A 25 -1.13 24.93 -11.13
C ALA A 25 -1.74 25.35 -9.78
N CYS A 26 -3.06 25.23 -9.66
CA CYS A 26 -3.74 25.29 -8.36
C CYS A 26 -3.61 23.93 -7.66
N PHE A 27 -2.99 23.90 -6.49
CA PHE A 27 -2.91 22.68 -5.68
C PHE A 27 -4.22 22.47 -4.92
N VAL A 28 -4.84 21.30 -5.07
CA VAL A 28 -6.10 20.90 -4.41
C VAL A 28 -6.07 21.11 -2.88
N ARG A 29 -4.88 21.07 -2.27
CA ARG A 29 -4.69 21.24 -0.82
C ARG A 29 -4.62 22.70 -0.35
N CYS A 30 -4.52 23.68 -1.26
CA CYS A 30 -4.34 25.09 -0.91
C CYS A 30 -5.59 25.73 -0.27
N VAL A 31 -6.77 25.16 -0.50
CA VAL A 31 -8.05 25.71 0.00
C VAL A 31 -8.33 25.33 1.46
N ARG A 32 -7.78 24.24 2.01
CA ARG A 32 -8.32 23.63 3.25
C ARG A 32 -7.92 24.30 4.57
N VAL A 33 -6.76 24.96 4.66
CA VAL A 33 -6.26 25.41 5.99
C VAL A 33 -6.85 26.78 6.41
N GLN A 34 -7.38 27.58 5.48
CA GLN A 34 -7.76 28.96 5.79
C GLN A 34 -9.26 29.19 6.06
N CYS A 35 -10.15 28.20 5.90
CA CYS A 35 -11.60 28.47 5.93
C CYS A 35 -12.54 27.36 6.45
N ASP A 36 -12.05 26.21 6.91
CA ASP A 36 -12.93 25.15 7.45
C ASP A 36 -12.87 25.08 8.98
N ARG A 37 -14.04 25.07 9.64
CA ARG A 37 -14.17 24.93 11.10
C ARG A 37 -14.27 23.47 11.56
N ASN A 38 -14.46 22.54 10.64
CA ASN A 38 -14.63 21.11 10.92
C ASN A 38 -13.54 20.26 10.28
N PHE A 39 -12.35 20.83 10.08
CA PHE A 39 -11.21 20.12 9.53
C PHE A 39 -10.69 19.06 10.51
N ALA A 40 -10.54 17.83 10.01
CA ALA A 40 -9.93 16.72 10.73
C ALA A 40 -8.83 16.07 9.88
N VAL A 41 -7.88 15.42 10.57
CA VAL A 41 -6.82 14.62 9.98
C VAL A 41 -6.96 13.20 10.52
N TRP A 42 -6.85 12.22 9.63
CA TRP A 42 -6.86 10.80 9.95
C TRP A 42 -5.55 10.20 9.47
N ASP A 43 -4.75 9.70 10.40
CA ASP A 43 -3.47 9.05 10.11
C ASP A 43 -3.71 7.57 9.83
N VAL A 44 -3.01 7.05 8.83
CA VAL A 44 -3.10 5.66 8.40
C VAL A 44 -1.72 5.06 8.19
N LEU A 45 -1.65 3.73 8.21
CA LEU A 45 -0.44 3.00 7.85
C LEU A 45 -0.23 3.08 6.34
N ARG A 46 1.02 3.35 5.93
CA ARG A 46 1.34 3.56 4.50
C ARG A 46 1.18 2.26 3.72
N GLU A 47 1.64 1.17 4.30
CA GLU A 47 1.65 -0.17 3.72
C GLU A 47 0.26 -0.80 3.54
N GLU A 48 -0.79 -0.17 4.05
CA GLU A 48 -2.19 -0.58 3.87
C GLU A 48 -2.95 0.35 2.93
N GLU A 49 -2.61 1.65 2.91
CA GLU A 49 -3.43 2.67 2.25
C GLU A 49 -2.72 3.43 1.11
N PHE A 50 -1.38 3.35 1.01
CA PHE A 50 -0.63 4.27 0.16
C PHE A 50 0.65 3.70 -0.47
N SER A 51 0.53 3.23 -1.71
CA SER A 51 1.65 2.96 -2.62
C SER A 51 1.51 3.77 -3.92
N PRO A 52 2.13 4.96 -4.02
CA PRO A 52 1.96 5.83 -5.17
C PRO A 52 2.81 5.39 -6.37
N LEU A 53 2.26 5.55 -7.58
CA LEU A 53 2.98 5.37 -8.84
C LEU A 53 3.38 6.74 -9.42
N LYS A 54 4.67 7.03 -9.49
CA LYS A 54 5.20 8.32 -9.94
C LYS A 54 6.33 8.22 -10.95
N ASN A 55 7.11 7.14 -10.88
CA ASN A 55 8.34 6.96 -11.64
C ASN A 55 8.25 5.69 -12.49
N ALA A 56 9.08 5.60 -13.54
CA ALA A 56 9.26 4.35 -14.29
C ALA A 56 10.14 3.35 -13.51
N ASP A 57 10.10 2.08 -13.90
CA ASP A 57 11.01 1.07 -13.34
C ASP A 57 12.48 1.42 -13.61
N GLY A 58 13.35 1.12 -12.63
CA GLY A 58 14.75 1.55 -12.59
C GLY A 58 14.99 2.79 -11.71
N ALA A 59 13.94 3.52 -11.33
CA ALA A 59 14.01 4.49 -10.24
C ALA A 59 13.99 3.80 -8.87
N ALA A 60 14.38 4.53 -7.82
CA ALA A 60 14.53 3.94 -6.48
C ALA A 60 13.21 3.57 -5.79
N LYS A 61 12.10 4.30 -6.04
CA LYS A 61 10.79 4.15 -5.38
C LYS A 61 9.65 4.67 -6.24
N ASP A 62 8.42 4.34 -5.84
CA ASP A 62 7.17 4.80 -6.46
C ASP A 62 7.10 4.38 -7.96
N THR A 63 7.53 3.14 -8.26
CA THR A 63 7.57 2.53 -9.61
C THR A 63 6.50 1.44 -9.76
N PRO A 64 6.19 0.97 -10.97
CA PRO A 64 5.28 -0.17 -11.16
C PRO A 64 5.68 -1.40 -10.33
N THR A 65 6.98 -1.71 -10.29
CA THR A 65 7.51 -2.83 -9.48
C THR A 65 7.26 -2.63 -7.99
N THR A 66 7.56 -1.46 -7.44
CA THR A 66 7.32 -1.22 -6.00
C THR A 66 5.84 -1.26 -5.66
N CYS A 67 4.97 -0.72 -6.53
CA CYS A 67 3.53 -0.73 -6.30
C CYS A 67 2.93 -2.14 -6.31
N ARG A 68 3.34 -2.97 -7.27
CA ARG A 68 2.94 -4.37 -7.33
C ARG A 68 3.36 -5.10 -6.06
N ASN A 69 4.59 -4.93 -5.63
CA ASN A 69 5.14 -5.63 -4.46
C ASN A 69 4.45 -5.19 -3.17
N ASP A 70 4.18 -3.89 -2.99
CA ASP A 70 3.43 -3.37 -1.84
C ASP A 70 2.01 -3.99 -1.78
N LEU A 71 1.32 -4.08 -2.92
CA LEU A 71 -0.01 -4.70 -3.02
C LEU A 71 0.02 -6.21 -2.71
N CYS A 72 0.95 -6.94 -3.32
CA CYS A 72 1.12 -8.37 -3.05
C CYS A 72 1.47 -8.65 -1.59
N ALA A 73 2.30 -7.80 -0.99
CA ALA A 73 2.65 -7.91 0.42
C ALA A 73 1.43 -7.67 1.34
N LEU A 74 0.57 -6.71 1.00
CA LEU A 74 -0.69 -6.47 1.73
C LEU A 74 -1.62 -7.69 1.65
N HIS A 75 -1.91 -8.17 0.45
CA HIS A 75 -2.79 -9.33 0.24
C HIS A 75 -2.26 -10.61 0.91
N ARG A 76 -0.94 -10.83 0.87
CA ARG A 76 -0.29 -11.91 1.60
C ARG A 76 -0.55 -11.80 3.11
N ARG A 77 -0.48 -10.60 3.70
CA ARG A 77 -0.81 -10.40 5.13
C ARG A 77 -2.26 -10.74 5.42
N TYR A 78 -3.20 -10.35 4.56
CA TYR A 78 -4.62 -10.70 4.71
C TYR A 78 -4.86 -12.21 4.67
N ALA A 79 -4.29 -12.90 3.68
CA ALA A 79 -4.41 -14.35 3.57
C ALA A 79 -3.82 -15.08 4.80
N ILE A 80 -2.64 -14.66 5.29
CA ILE A 80 -2.02 -15.23 6.49
C ILE A 80 -2.88 -14.95 7.73
N ALA A 81 -3.39 -13.73 7.88
CA ALA A 81 -4.27 -13.37 9.00
C ALA A 81 -5.57 -14.19 9.00
N ALA A 82 -6.09 -14.54 7.83
CA ALA A 82 -7.23 -15.45 7.66
C ALA A 82 -6.88 -16.94 7.92
N GLY A 83 -5.59 -17.26 8.09
CA GLY A 83 -5.10 -18.60 8.41
C GLY A 83 -4.66 -19.43 7.20
N ALA A 84 -4.40 -18.81 6.05
CA ALA A 84 -3.82 -19.49 4.90
C ALA A 84 -2.34 -19.86 5.16
N VAL A 85 -1.89 -20.95 4.52
CA VAL A 85 -0.51 -21.44 4.63
C VAL A 85 0.16 -21.38 3.27
N PHE A 86 1.15 -20.51 3.11
CA PHE A 86 1.93 -20.45 1.87
C PHE A 86 2.94 -21.61 1.80
N VAL A 87 2.97 -22.31 0.66
CA VAL A 87 3.86 -23.45 0.40
C VAL A 87 4.61 -23.26 -0.92
N HIS A 88 5.83 -23.77 -0.99
CA HIS A 88 6.59 -23.90 -2.23
C HIS A 88 5.97 -24.96 -3.15
N ALA A 89 6.41 -25.01 -4.41
CA ALA A 89 6.02 -26.05 -5.37
C ALA A 89 6.29 -27.48 -4.83
N ASP A 90 7.33 -27.65 -4.02
CA ASP A 90 7.71 -28.91 -3.39
C ASP A 90 6.83 -29.27 -2.17
N GLY A 91 5.87 -28.42 -1.82
CA GLY A 91 4.97 -28.60 -0.68
C GLY A 91 5.57 -28.24 0.69
N THR A 92 6.82 -27.78 0.74
CA THR A 92 7.45 -27.24 1.94
C THR A 92 6.84 -25.87 2.28
N PRO A 93 6.55 -25.56 3.56
CA PRO A 93 6.00 -24.26 3.94
C PRO A 93 7.07 -23.17 3.90
N TYR A 94 6.68 -21.95 3.50
CA TYR A 94 7.53 -20.76 3.66
C TYR A 94 7.67 -20.42 5.15
N THR A 95 8.90 -20.43 5.68
CA THR A 95 9.18 -20.27 7.13
C THR A 95 9.50 -18.83 7.53
N ASP A 96 10.05 -18.05 6.61
CA ASP A 96 10.47 -16.66 6.76
C ASP A 96 9.28 -15.67 6.73
N ILE A 97 8.22 -16.01 6.01
CA ILE A 97 7.05 -15.16 5.83
C ILE A 97 6.13 -15.18 7.06
N GLN A 98 6.09 -16.30 7.78
CA GLN A 98 5.22 -16.47 8.96
C GLN A 98 5.82 -15.84 10.23
N SER A 99 7.15 -15.72 10.31
CA SER A 99 7.86 -15.27 11.51
C SER A 99 7.90 -13.74 11.68
N LYS A 100 7.76 -12.96 10.60
CA LYS A 100 7.83 -11.48 10.63
C LYS A 100 6.65 -10.78 11.33
N GLN A 101 5.66 -11.52 11.83
CA GLN A 101 4.55 -10.92 12.58
C GLN A 101 4.88 -10.63 14.06
N ASN A 102 5.94 -11.23 14.62
CA ASN A 102 6.31 -11.06 16.03
C ASN A 102 7.65 -10.30 16.20
N GLY A 103 7.62 -8.98 16.01
CA GLY A 103 8.60 -8.07 16.61
C GLY A 103 9.80 -7.68 15.76
N LYS A 104 10.00 -6.36 15.69
CA LYS A 104 11.14 -5.61 15.12
C LYS A 104 11.31 -5.70 13.60
N ALA A 105 10.81 -4.64 12.96
CA ALA A 105 11.36 -4.13 11.72
C ALA A 105 12.84 -3.76 11.94
N ASP A 106 13.75 -4.68 11.62
CA ASP A 106 15.10 -4.30 11.22
C ASP A 106 15.23 -4.65 9.74
N GLY A 107 15.46 -3.59 8.97
CA GLY A 107 15.31 -3.59 7.52
C GLY A 107 16.42 -4.35 6.86
N GLN A 108 16.18 -5.61 6.52
CA GLN A 108 16.83 -6.25 5.39
C GLN A 108 15.88 -7.29 4.80
N SER A 109 14.88 -6.81 4.04
CA SER A 109 14.20 -7.66 3.07
C SER A 109 15.23 -8.06 2.03
N THR A 110 15.67 -9.30 2.05
CA THR A 110 16.34 -9.91 0.90
C THR A 110 15.42 -9.71 -0.31
N HIS A 111 15.90 -8.97 -1.30
CA HIS A 111 15.15 -8.58 -2.50
C HIS A 111 14.53 -9.78 -3.24
N ASP A 112 15.05 -11.00 -3.02
CA ASP A 112 14.65 -12.21 -3.72
C ASP A 112 13.40 -12.92 -3.15
N THR A 113 13.04 -12.66 -1.88
CA THR A 113 11.94 -13.40 -1.21
C THR A 113 10.55 -12.78 -1.40
N ASP A 114 10.47 -11.48 -1.71
CA ASP A 114 9.19 -10.79 -1.86
C ASP A 114 8.58 -10.97 -3.26
N ASP A 115 9.43 -11.04 -4.29
CA ASP A 115 9.00 -11.37 -5.65
C ASP A 115 8.58 -12.85 -5.81
N THR A 116 9.00 -13.74 -4.90
CA THR A 116 8.71 -15.19 -4.98
C THR A 116 7.37 -15.60 -4.36
N VAL A 117 6.78 -14.77 -3.49
CA VAL A 117 5.46 -15.04 -2.88
C VAL A 117 4.47 -13.95 -3.28
N SER A 118 4.08 -14.01 -4.55
CA SER A 118 3.02 -13.19 -5.13
C SER A 118 1.64 -13.71 -4.73
N CYS A 119 0.82 -12.83 -4.16
CA CYS A 119 -0.56 -13.10 -3.79
C CYS A 119 -1.40 -11.88 -4.17
N GLU A 120 -2.43 -12.09 -4.98
CA GLU A 120 -3.39 -11.05 -5.33
C GLU A 120 -4.79 -11.45 -4.90
N ILE A 121 -5.53 -10.52 -4.29
CA ILE A 121 -6.90 -10.70 -3.87
C ILE A 121 -7.74 -9.65 -4.57
N SER A 122 -8.75 -10.09 -5.32
CA SER A 122 -9.67 -9.17 -5.98
C SER A 122 -10.44 -8.35 -4.95
N PRO A 123 -10.62 -7.02 -5.17
CA PRO A 123 -11.46 -6.19 -4.32
C PRO A 123 -12.93 -6.66 -4.21
N LEU A 124 -13.39 -7.49 -5.15
CA LEU A 124 -14.73 -8.09 -5.13
C LEU A 124 -14.85 -9.24 -4.13
N ILE A 125 -13.72 -9.85 -3.73
CA ILE A 125 -13.65 -10.87 -2.69
C ILE A 125 -13.45 -10.22 -1.32
N SER A 126 -12.51 -9.27 -1.24
CA SER A 126 -12.13 -8.64 0.03
C SER A 126 -11.65 -7.21 -0.23
N TYR A 127 -12.21 -6.25 0.49
CA TYR A 127 -11.81 -4.85 0.39
C TYR A 127 -10.59 -4.53 1.27
N ALA A 128 -10.60 -5.00 2.52
CA ALA A 128 -9.58 -4.71 3.54
C ALA A 128 -9.19 -5.96 4.35
N GLY A 129 -9.28 -7.15 3.75
CA GLY A 129 -8.87 -8.42 4.37
C GLY A 129 -9.99 -9.18 5.08
N GLU A 130 -11.23 -8.69 5.02
CA GLU A 130 -12.43 -9.38 5.50
C GLU A 130 -12.91 -10.48 4.53
N GLY A 131 -13.73 -11.42 5.02
CA GLY A 131 -14.42 -12.41 4.16
C GLY A 131 -13.53 -13.52 3.61
N LEU A 132 -12.32 -13.69 4.17
CA LEU A 132 -11.32 -14.66 3.72
C LEU A 132 -11.33 -15.97 4.54
N GLU A 133 -12.40 -16.27 5.28
CA GLU A 133 -12.48 -17.45 6.13
C GLU A 133 -12.36 -18.77 5.32
N GLU A 134 -12.73 -18.73 4.04
CA GLU A 134 -12.61 -19.87 3.13
C GLU A 134 -11.15 -20.30 2.87
N VAL A 135 -10.17 -19.41 3.08
CA VAL A 135 -8.74 -19.77 2.92
C VAL A 135 -8.10 -20.31 4.20
N LYS A 136 -8.86 -20.42 5.29
CA LYS A 136 -8.35 -20.91 6.57
C LYS A 136 -7.87 -22.36 6.46
N GLY A 137 -6.58 -22.58 6.72
CA GLY A 137 -5.93 -23.89 6.61
C GLY A 137 -5.68 -24.36 5.17
N VAL A 138 -6.01 -23.54 4.17
CA VAL A 138 -5.73 -23.83 2.76
C VAL A 138 -4.25 -23.59 2.49
N LYS A 139 -3.63 -24.54 1.79
CA LYS A 139 -2.25 -24.41 1.31
C LYS A 139 -2.26 -23.65 -0.02
N LEU A 140 -1.61 -22.49 -0.07
CA LEU A 140 -1.52 -21.65 -1.26
C LEU A 140 -0.12 -21.77 -1.85
N CYS A 141 -0.03 -22.20 -3.11
CA CYS A 141 1.21 -22.19 -3.88
C CYS A 141 1.29 -20.90 -4.73
N PRO A 142 2.22 -19.97 -4.46
CA PRO A 142 2.43 -18.80 -5.31
C PRO A 142 2.88 -19.17 -6.73
N PRO A 143 2.63 -18.29 -7.72
CA PRO A 143 1.77 -17.10 -7.62
C PRO A 143 0.30 -17.52 -7.44
N VAL A 144 -0.42 -16.78 -6.59
CA VAL A 144 -1.83 -17.06 -6.27
C VAL A 144 -2.72 -15.84 -6.50
N ILE A 145 -3.88 -16.05 -7.13
CA ILE A 145 -4.89 -15.03 -7.37
C ILE A 145 -6.24 -15.52 -6.83
N LEU A 146 -6.90 -14.69 -6.02
CA LEU A 146 -8.24 -14.92 -5.49
C LEU A 146 -9.22 -14.03 -6.26
N GLU A 147 -10.08 -14.63 -7.08
CA GLU A 147 -11.09 -13.93 -7.87
C GLU A 147 -12.51 -14.37 -7.50
N LEU A 148 -13.49 -13.53 -7.83
CA LEU A 148 -14.89 -13.90 -7.75
C LEU A 148 -15.28 -14.66 -9.03
N SER A 149 -15.68 -15.92 -8.88
CA SER A 149 -16.23 -16.71 -9.96
C SER A 149 -17.60 -16.16 -10.40
N PRO A 150 -18.09 -16.49 -11.62
CA PRO A 150 -19.43 -16.10 -12.08
C PRO A 150 -20.56 -16.54 -11.14
N ASP A 151 -20.35 -17.63 -10.40
CA ASP A 151 -21.30 -18.17 -9.42
C ASP A 151 -21.23 -17.46 -8.06
N SER A 152 -20.54 -16.31 -7.97
CA SER A 152 -20.32 -15.54 -6.75
C SER A 152 -19.62 -16.32 -5.63
N LYS A 153 -18.74 -17.27 -6.01
CA LYS A 153 -17.90 -18.03 -5.08
C LYS A 153 -16.42 -17.67 -5.26
N LEU A 154 -15.63 -17.87 -4.22
CA LEU A 154 -14.19 -17.71 -4.26
C LEU A 154 -13.56 -18.72 -5.25
N ASP A 155 -12.84 -18.20 -6.25
CA ASP A 155 -11.98 -18.96 -7.16
C ASP A 155 -10.52 -18.70 -6.80
N ILE A 156 -9.77 -19.77 -6.50
CA ILE A 156 -8.35 -19.68 -6.12
C ILE A 156 -7.52 -20.24 -7.27
N ARG A 157 -6.83 -19.37 -8.00
CA ARG A 157 -5.92 -19.74 -9.09
C ARG A 157 -4.49 -19.78 -8.59
N GLN A 158 -3.81 -20.90 -8.77
CA GLN A 158 -2.45 -21.14 -8.27
C GLN A 158 -1.56 -21.74 -9.37
N GLY A 159 -0.25 -21.47 -9.30
CA GLY A 159 0.77 -22.15 -10.10
C GLY A 159 1.48 -21.28 -11.14
N SER A 160 2.59 -21.77 -11.69
CA SER A 160 3.29 -21.10 -12.80
C SER A 160 2.47 -21.24 -14.08
N GLN A 161 2.15 -20.11 -14.73
CA GLN A 161 1.86 -20.13 -16.16
C GLN A 161 3.10 -20.56 -16.94
#